data_AF-A0A925WKF3-F1
#
_entry.id   AF-A0A925WKF3-F1
#
_cell.length_a   1.000
_cell.length_b   1.000
_cell.length_c   1.000
_cell.angle_alpha   90.00
_cell.angle_beta   90.00
_cell.angle_gamma   90.00
#
_symmetry.space_group_name_H-M   'P 1'
#
loop_
_entity.id
_entity.type
_entity.pdbx_description
1 polymer ?
#
loop_
_entity_poly.entity_id
_entity_poly.type
_entity_poly.pdbx_seq_one_letter_code
_entity_poly.pdbx_strand_id
1 'polypeptide(L)'
;IQVDPLSRTEAGGYAWWQHPDGWSAERATFGSETLMKEATKNADGTFSVLGVGATAGGTAEQAVDPAKRVELPAHWVGTFALQIAKDVKVRDQPTTDTRATLIKTLKRGLVLQCDLMNKVERDGYYWVKHDQGGWSPIQGIDGKLVFLAEPGTIPGLIAIGPEGPNPKDLPGYGALITKSPVQFDDLQWFQYYGNNVFAYVNGKSYGYDRYSQGLHGGLDYGNSLRASVPVYAGIEGTYVKSEYKKNNNRILIANGDYTFIYQHITNLQSFSPGQVITPDTQLASIEHHSIDNGWDHLHFEIRFMNEWIINPLWLMTPDLLNAMTARFDPLKPNTSWTKTKSTLNCFYKDDVWGDRWTTLLDQPCLQLTGSLLGPRAPK
;
A
#
# COMPACT_ATOMS: atom_id res chain seq x y z
N ILE A 1 33.31 13.47 1.49
CA ILE A 1 32.83 14.87 1.51
C ILE A 1 32.98 15.36 2.93
N GLN A 2 33.64 16.50 3.15
CA GLN A 2 33.70 17.10 4.48
C GLN A 2 32.41 17.89 4.69
N VAL A 3 31.68 17.58 5.76
CA VAL A 3 30.43 18.23 6.13
C VAL A 3 30.64 19.10 7.37
N ASP A 4 29.77 20.08 7.58
CA ASP A 4 29.67 20.80 8.85
C ASP A 4 29.01 19.87 9.90
N PRO A 5 29.72 19.47 10.98
CA PRO A 5 29.20 18.54 11.98
C PRO A 5 27.98 19.06 12.76
N LEU A 6 27.69 20.37 12.71
CA LEU A 6 26.53 20.97 13.38
C LEU A 6 25.35 21.20 12.43
N SER A 7 25.52 20.92 11.13
CA SER A 7 24.49 21.20 10.11
C SER A 7 23.41 20.13 9.97
N ARG A 8 23.50 19.03 10.71
CA ARG A 8 22.58 17.89 10.55
C ARG A 8 21.12 18.34 10.71
N THR A 9 20.30 18.11 9.69
CA THR A 9 18.87 18.40 9.74
C THR A 9 18.05 17.29 9.08
N GLU A 10 16.80 17.12 9.50
CA GLU A 10 15.89 16.14 8.91
C GLU A 10 14.76 16.86 8.16
N ALA A 11 14.69 16.65 6.84
CA ALA A 11 13.72 17.32 5.98
C ALA A 11 13.35 16.43 4.79
N GLY A 12 12.08 16.44 4.39
CA GLY A 12 11.63 15.70 3.20
C GLY A 12 11.83 14.19 3.27
N GLY A 13 11.89 13.60 4.48
CA GLY A 13 12.09 12.16 4.67
C GLY A 13 13.54 11.69 4.63
N TYR A 14 14.51 12.61 4.72
CA TYR A 14 15.94 12.30 4.77
C TYR A 14 16.64 13.08 5.89
N ALA A 15 17.72 12.50 6.42
CA ALA A 15 18.71 13.24 7.19
C ALA A 15 19.73 13.86 6.22
N TRP A 16 19.99 15.16 6.35
CA TRP A 16 20.84 15.96 5.47
C TRP A 16 22.02 16.55 6.22
N TRP A 17 23.13 16.73 5.49
CA TRP A 17 24.33 17.40 5.96
C TRP A 17 24.77 18.48 4.97
N GLN A 18 25.17 19.63 5.48
CA GLN A 18 25.71 20.73 4.68
C GLN A 18 27.22 20.54 4.46
N HIS A 19 27.67 20.85 3.26
CA HIS A 19 29.08 20.90 2.84
C HIS A 19 29.30 22.12 1.92
N PRO A 20 30.54 22.49 1.56
CA PRO A 20 30.80 23.69 0.75
C PRO A 20 30.03 23.76 -0.58
N ASP A 21 29.76 22.60 -1.19
CA ASP A 21 29.02 22.50 -2.46
C ASP A 21 27.49 22.38 -2.31
N GLY A 22 26.95 22.43 -1.09
CA GLY A 22 25.51 22.36 -0.84
C GLY A 22 25.10 21.37 0.26
N TRP A 23 24.07 20.57 -0.01
CA TRP A 23 23.50 19.60 0.93
C TRP A 23 23.49 18.20 0.33
N SER A 24 23.85 17.20 1.14
CA SER A 24 23.78 15.77 0.78
C SER A 24 22.98 14.98 1.80
N ALA A 25 22.22 14.00 1.34
CA ALA A 25 21.44 13.12 2.20
C ALA A 25 22.32 11.99 2.78
N GLU A 26 22.24 11.76 4.08
CA GLU A 26 22.88 10.64 4.79
C GLU A 26 22.10 9.34 4.64
N ARG A 27 20.78 9.40 4.89
CA ARG A 27 19.89 8.24 4.92
C ARG A 27 18.44 8.69 4.83
N ALA A 28 17.56 7.79 4.40
CA ALA A 28 16.12 7.97 4.56
C ALA A 28 15.75 7.92 6.06
N THR A 29 14.85 8.79 6.51
CA THR A 29 14.33 8.76 7.90
C THR A 29 13.36 7.59 8.11
N PHE A 30 12.77 7.10 7.03
CA PHE A 30 11.87 5.95 7.01
C PHE A 30 12.39 4.92 5.99
N GLY A 31 13.30 4.04 6.40
CA GLY A 31 13.84 2.99 5.55
C GLY A 31 15.23 2.53 5.96
N SER A 32 15.75 1.49 5.29
CA SER A 32 17.10 0.97 5.51
C SER A 32 18.15 1.56 4.56
N GLU A 33 17.79 2.54 3.74
CA GLU A 33 18.69 3.11 2.73
C GLU A 33 19.66 4.11 3.36
N THR A 34 20.96 3.79 3.27
CA THR A 34 22.07 4.65 3.71
C THR A 34 22.83 5.14 2.48
N LEU A 35 22.96 6.45 2.35
CA LEU A 35 23.57 7.15 1.21
C LEU A 35 24.97 7.71 1.55
N MET A 36 25.20 8.11 2.81
CA MET A 36 26.51 8.51 3.31
C MET A 36 26.87 7.73 4.57
N LYS A 37 28.16 7.47 4.75
CA LYS A 37 28.72 6.88 5.97
C LYS A 37 29.91 7.69 6.43
N GLU A 38 30.15 7.69 7.73
CA GLU A 38 31.30 8.34 8.33
C GLU A 38 32.59 7.69 7.83
N ALA A 39 33.54 8.53 7.42
CA ALA A 39 34.87 8.11 7.00
C ALA A 39 35.91 8.59 8.04
N THR A 40 36.65 7.65 8.61
CA THR A 40 37.75 7.90 9.53
C THR A 40 39.03 8.10 8.75
N LYS A 41 39.79 9.15 9.08
CA LYS A 41 41.11 9.37 8.52
C LYS A 41 42.12 8.41 9.16
N ASN A 42 42.74 7.57 8.35
CA ASN A 42 43.81 6.67 8.74
C ASN A 42 45.12 7.44 8.99
N ALA A 43 46.06 6.82 9.71
CA ALA A 43 47.36 7.42 10.04
C ALA A 43 48.21 7.79 8.82
N ASP A 44 48.01 7.10 7.69
CA ASP A 44 48.67 7.37 6.41
C ASP A 44 48.01 8.50 5.60
N GLY A 45 46.97 9.14 6.15
CA GLY A 45 46.23 10.22 5.50
C GLY A 45 45.11 9.75 4.55
N THR A 46 44.93 8.44 4.35
CA THR A 46 43.78 7.89 3.62
C THR A 46 42.51 7.90 4.49
N PHE A 47 41.34 7.65 3.91
CA PHE A 47 40.08 7.57 4.65
C PHE A 47 39.49 6.16 4.54
N SER A 48 39.04 5.60 5.67
CA SER A 48 38.31 4.33 5.74
C SER A 48 36.89 4.56 6.26
N VAL A 49 35.90 3.85 5.74
CA VAL A 49 34.52 3.97 6.22
C VAL A 49 34.32 3.02 7.41
N LEU A 50 34.01 3.53 8.59
CA LEU A 50 33.75 2.71 9.77
C LEU A 50 32.56 1.78 9.50
N GLY A 51 32.77 0.47 9.62
CA GLY A 51 31.73 -0.54 9.43
C GLY A 51 31.47 -0.96 7.97
N VAL A 52 32.28 -0.50 7.02
CA VAL A 52 32.34 -1.11 5.68
C VAL A 52 33.73 -1.71 5.55
N GLY A 53 33.82 -3.03 5.63
CA GLY A 53 35.05 -3.74 5.26
C GLY A 53 35.50 -3.23 3.90
N ALA A 54 36.72 -2.71 3.83
CA ALA A 54 37.25 -2.05 2.66
C ALA A 54 37.25 -3.01 1.45
N THR A 55 36.37 -2.76 0.48
CA THR A 55 36.49 -3.28 -0.89
C THR A 55 36.12 -2.17 -1.88
N ALA A 56 36.92 -1.11 -1.91
CA ALA A 56 37.01 -0.19 -3.04
C ALA A 56 38.32 -0.48 -3.78
N GLY A 57 38.30 -1.60 -4.48
CA GLY A 57 39.33 -2.15 -5.35
C GLY A 57 38.72 -3.41 -5.92
N GLY A 58 38.65 -3.52 -7.25
CA GLY A 58 37.85 -4.53 -7.97
C GLY A 58 37.79 -5.86 -7.24
N THR A 59 36.57 -6.28 -6.87
CA THR A 59 36.31 -7.48 -6.07
C THR A 59 36.86 -8.70 -6.80
N ALA A 60 38.04 -9.15 -6.39
CA ALA A 60 38.21 -10.58 -6.22
C ALA A 60 37.06 -10.99 -5.30
N GLU A 61 36.09 -11.70 -5.86
CA GLU A 61 35.00 -12.35 -5.16
C GLU A 61 35.56 -12.92 -3.87
N GLN A 62 35.26 -12.28 -2.74
CA GLN A 62 35.81 -12.71 -1.46
C GLN A 62 35.12 -14.04 -1.19
N ALA A 63 35.80 -15.12 -1.57
CA ALA A 63 35.23 -16.46 -1.57
C ALA A 63 34.62 -16.72 -0.20
N VAL A 64 33.30 -16.81 -0.15
CA VAL A 64 32.61 -17.20 1.06
C VAL A 64 33.14 -18.58 1.41
N ASP A 65 33.58 -18.75 2.65
CA ASP A 65 34.02 -20.03 3.18
C ASP A 65 32.97 -21.09 2.80
N PRO A 66 33.32 -22.12 2.00
CA PRO A 66 32.37 -23.12 1.55
C PRO A 66 31.62 -23.80 2.69
N ALA A 67 32.22 -23.86 3.89
CA ALA A 67 31.58 -24.42 5.08
C ALA A 67 30.45 -23.55 5.65
N LYS A 68 30.33 -22.29 5.23
CA LYS A 68 29.28 -21.34 5.66
C LYS A 68 28.18 -21.16 4.62
N ARG A 69 28.20 -21.94 3.55
CA ARG A 69 27.19 -21.89 2.49
C ARG A 69 25.87 -22.48 3.00
N VAL A 70 24.79 -21.74 2.80
CA VAL A 70 23.43 -22.20 3.05
C VAL A 70 22.85 -22.66 1.73
N GLU A 71 22.56 -23.96 1.61
CA GLU A 71 21.91 -24.53 0.44
C GLU A 71 20.43 -24.14 0.41
N LEU A 72 19.88 -24.04 -0.81
CA LEU A 72 18.43 -23.90 -0.98
C LEU A 72 17.71 -25.19 -0.58
N PRO A 73 16.45 -25.13 -0.10
CA PRO A 73 15.69 -26.34 0.23
C PRO A 73 15.63 -27.33 -0.93
N ALA A 74 15.95 -28.61 -0.67
CA ALA A 74 16.07 -29.62 -1.73
C ALA A 74 14.77 -29.92 -2.49
N HIS A 75 13.61 -29.60 -1.89
CA HIS A 75 12.30 -29.78 -2.52
C HIS A 75 11.94 -28.64 -3.49
N TRP A 76 12.73 -27.58 -3.54
CA TRP A 76 12.57 -26.48 -4.48
C TRP A 76 13.14 -26.87 -5.85
N VAL A 77 12.29 -27.47 -6.70
CA VAL A 77 12.64 -28.01 -8.02
C VAL A 77 11.62 -27.58 -9.08
N GLY A 78 12.02 -27.58 -10.36
CA GLY A 78 11.11 -27.22 -11.46
C GLY A 78 10.64 -25.76 -11.39
N THR A 79 9.38 -25.54 -11.72
CA THR A 79 8.68 -24.29 -11.43
C THR A 79 8.17 -24.34 -10.00
N PHE A 80 8.60 -23.38 -9.17
CA PHE A 80 8.22 -23.30 -7.76
C PHE A 80 7.74 -21.90 -7.42
N ALA A 81 6.71 -21.80 -6.58
CA ALA A 81 6.16 -20.52 -6.14
C ALA A 81 7.03 -19.93 -5.02
N LEU A 82 7.55 -18.72 -5.20
CA LEU A 82 8.30 -18.00 -4.16
C LEU A 82 7.71 -16.63 -3.88
N GLN A 83 7.59 -16.28 -2.61
CA GLN A 83 7.07 -15.01 -2.10
C GLN A 83 8.21 -14.02 -1.82
N ILE A 84 8.00 -12.76 -2.22
CA ILE A 84 8.96 -11.68 -2.01
C ILE A 84 8.96 -11.24 -0.53
N ALA A 85 10.04 -11.52 0.19
CA ALA A 85 10.21 -11.13 1.59
C ALA A 85 10.50 -9.65 1.80
N LYS A 86 11.13 -9.01 0.81
CA LYS A 86 11.46 -7.59 0.75
C LYS A 86 11.52 -7.14 -0.70
N ASP A 87 11.23 -5.87 -0.95
CA ASP A 87 11.28 -5.29 -2.29
C ASP A 87 12.53 -5.75 -3.05
N VAL A 88 12.32 -6.30 -4.24
CA VAL A 88 13.37 -6.97 -5.02
C VAL A 88 13.45 -6.38 -6.42
N LYS A 89 14.69 -6.17 -6.87
CA LYS A 89 14.97 -5.68 -8.23
C LYS A 89 14.90 -6.86 -9.20
N VAL A 90 14.21 -6.64 -10.32
CA VAL A 90 14.16 -7.56 -11.45
C VAL A 90 15.11 -7.05 -12.51
N ARG A 91 16.06 -7.89 -12.90
CA ARG A 91 17.12 -7.55 -13.85
C ARG A 91 17.06 -8.41 -15.09
N ASP A 92 17.64 -7.91 -16.17
CA ASP A 92 17.82 -8.69 -17.40
C ASP A 92 18.85 -9.82 -17.25
N GLN A 93 19.75 -9.70 -16.27
CA GLN A 93 20.79 -10.67 -15.96
C GLN A 93 20.95 -10.88 -14.44
N PRO A 94 21.42 -12.07 -13.99
CA PRO A 94 21.54 -12.40 -12.58
C PRO A 94 22.81 -11.79 -11.96
N THR A 95 22.84 -10.47 -11.76
CA THR A 95 24.02 -9.76 -11.23
C THR A 95 23.65 -8.59 -10.34
N THR A 96 24.55 -8.29 -9.41
CA THR A 96 24.51 -7.08 -8.57
C THR A 96 25.05 -5.83 -9.28
N ASP A 97 25.71 -5.97 -10.44
CA ASP A 97 26.24 -4.85 -11.21
C ASP A 97 25.15 -3.81 -11.50
N THR A 98 25.43 -2.55 -11.15
CA THR A 98 24.49 -1.44 -11.36
C THR A 98 24.32 -1.09 -12.84
N ARG A 99 25.21 -1.56 -13.70
CA ARG A 99 25.14 -1.42 -15.17
C ARG A 99 24.15 -2.40 -15.81
N ALA A 100 23.78 -3.48 -15.14
CA ALA A 100 22.76 -4.40 -15.64
C ALA A 100 21.39 -3.70 -15.67
N THR A 101 20.60 -3.97 -16.72
CA THR A 101 19.32 -3.30 -16.93
C THR A 101 18.36 -3.65 -15.79
N LEU A 102 17.93 -2.64 -15.05
CA LEU A 102 16.82 -2.78 -14.12
C LEU A 102 15.51 -2.79 -14.92
N ILE A 103 14.83 -3.94 -14.97
CA ILE A 103 13.55 -4.07 -15.66
C ILE A 103 12.45 -3.41 -14.83
N LYS A 104 12.36 -3.76 -13.54
CA LYS A 104 11.39 -3.22 -12.57
C LYS A 104 11.79 -3.57 -11.14
N THR A 105 11.05 -3.03 -10.18
CA THR A 105 11.10 -3.45 -8.77
C THR A 105 9.77 -4.10 -8.42
N LEU A 106 9.82 -5.27 -7.80
CA LEU A 106 8.65 -5.98 -7.30
C LEU A 106 8.53 -5.79 -5.80
N LYS A 107 7.30 -5.68 -5.31
CA LYS A 107 6.99 -5.36 -3.93
C LYS A 107 6.92 -6.59 -3.04
N ARG A 108 7.25 -6.39 -1.76
CA ARG A 108 7.07 -7.38 -0.69
C ARG A 108 5.66 -8.01 -0.74
N GLY A 109 5.58 -9.30 -0.49
CA GLY A 109 4.34 -10.08 -0.44
C GLY A 109 3.94 -10.77 -1.74
N LEU A 110 4.35 -10.26 -2.90
CA LEU A 110 4.02 -10.85 -4.21
C LEU A 110 4.58 -12.27 -4.34
N VAL A 111 3.79 -13.18 -4.92
CA VAL A 111 4.21 -14.54 -5.25
C VAL A 111 4.61 -14.63 -6.73
N LEU A 112 5.77 -15.23 -6.99
CA LEU A 112 6.38 -15.41 -8.30
C LEU A 112 6.41 -16.89 -8.67
N GLN A 113 6.17 -17.20 -9.94
CA GLN A 113 6.51 -18.52 -10.48
C GLN A 113 7.98 -18.52 -10.91
N CYS A 114 8.83 -19.20 -10.14
CA CYS A 114 10.28 -19.21 -10.29
C CYS A 114 10.77 -20.50 -10.95
N ASP A 115 11.63 -20.39 -11.96
CA ASP A 115 12.26 -21.53 -12.63
C ASP A 115 13.57 -21.90 -11.94
N LEU A 116 13.50 -22.89 -11.05
CA LEU A 116 14.64 -23.33 -10.24
C LEU A 116 15.53 -24.36 -10.93
N MET A 117 15.14 -24.84 -12.11
CA MET A 117 16.04 -25.61 -12.97
C MET A 117 17.15 -24.71 -13.54
N ASN A 118 16.85 -23.42 -13.72
CA ASN A 118 17.76 -22.41 -14.24
C ASN A 118 18.31 -21.47 -13.16
N LYS A 119 18.28 -21.86 -11.88
CA LYS A 119 18.93 -21.07 -10.83
C LYS A 119 20.45 -20.98 -11.07
N VAL A 120 21.04 -19.85 -10.73
CA VAL A 120 22.50 -19.65 -10.84
C VAL A 120 23.05 -19.03 -9.57
N GLU A 121 24.26 -19.41 -9.18
CA GLU A 121 25.02 -18.68 -8.18
C GLU A 121 25.86 -17.60 -8.87
N ARG A 122 25.71 -16.35 -8.45
CA ARG A 122 26.52 -15.22 -8.94
C ARG A 122 26.54 -14.09 -7.93
N ASP A 123 27.70 -13.44 -7.79
CA ASP A 123 27.91 -12.27 -6.92
C ASP A 123 27.55 -12.54 -5.45
N GLY A 124 27.72 -13.77 -4.98
CA GLY A 124 27.37 -14.17 -3.61
C GLY A 124 25.88 -14.39 -3.35
N TYR A 125 25.05 -14.57 -4.39
CA TYR A 125 23.62 -14.87 -4.26
C TYR A 125 23.21 -16.06 -5.13
N TYR A 126 22.16 -16.75 -4.70
CA TYR A 126 21.36 -17.58 -5.62
C TYR A 126 20.39 -16.69 -6.36
N TRP A 127 20.41 -16.72 -7.68
CA TRP A 127 19.51 -16.01 -8.57
C TRP A 127 18.55 -16.97 -9.24
N VAL A 128 17.35 -16.48 -9.54
CA VAL A 128 16.33 -17.25 -10.24
C VAL A 128 15.62 -16.40 -11.28
N LYS A 129 15.27 -17.03 -12.40
CA LYS A 129 14.41 -16.43 -13.42
C LYS A 129 12.95 -16.71 -13.08
N HIS A 130 12.06 -15.76 -13.32
CA HIS A 130 10.65 -15.91 -12.96
C HIS A 130 9.70 -15.28 -13.99
N ASP A 131 8.41 -15.56 -13.83
CA ASP A 131 7.30 -15.14 -14.69
C ASP A 131 7.15 -13.63 -14.93
N GLN A 132 7.74 -12.78 -14.08
CA GLN A 132 7.77 -11.33 -14.29
C GLN A 132 8.83 -10.86 -15.31
N GLY A 133 9.51 -11.79 -15.98
CA GLY A 133 10.32 -11.51 -17.17
C GLY A 133 11.79 -11.18 -16.90
N GLY A 134 12.35 -11.57 -15.75
CA GLY A 134 13.75 -11.30 -15.43
C GLY A 134 14.29 -12.16 -14.30
N TRP A 135 15.41 -11.71 -13.75
CA TRP A 135 16.17 -12.34 -12.67
C TRP A 135 16.05 -11.55 -11.38
N SER A 136 15.86 -12.27 -10.28
CA SER A 136 15.93 -11.72 -8.93
C SER A 136 16.74 -12.64 -8.02
N PRO A 137 17.43 -12.09 -6.99
CA PRO A 137 18.08 -12.93 -5.99
C PRO A 137 17.01 -13.65 -5.16
N ILE A 138 17.24 -14.92 -4.84
CA ILE A 138 16.49 -15.68 -3.83
C ILE A 138 17.03 -15.32 -2.45
N GLN A 139 18.31 -15.60 -2.21
CA GLN A 139 19.01 -15.32 -0.96
C GLN A 139 20.52 -15.19 -1.18
N GLY A 140 21.22 -14.59 -0.23
CA GLY A 140 22.69 -14.65 -0.17
C GLY A 140 23.16 -16.08 0.10
N ILE A 141 24.32 -16.46 -0.44
CA ILE A 141 24.89 -17.80 -0.24
C ILE A 141 25.24 -18.08 1.24
N ASP A 142 25.37 -17.05 2.06
CA ASP A 142 25.54 -17.16 3.52
C ASP A 142 24.21 -17.20 4.30
N GLY A 143 23.08 -17.15 3.61
CA GLY A 143 21.73 -17.20 4.19
C GLY A 143 21.29 -15.97 4.98
N LYS A 144 22.14 -14.93 5.13
CA LYS A 144 21.81 -13.77 5.97
C LYS A 144 20.81 -12.82 5.33
N LEU A 145 20.73 -12.82 4.00
CA LEU A 145 19.82 -11.99 3.24
C LEU A 145 18.86 -12.89 2.46
N VAL A 146 17.59 -12.89 2.82
CA VAL A 146 16.52 -13.62 2.10
C VAL A 146 15.63 -12.61 1.39
N PHE A 147 15.52 -12.73 0.07
CA PHE A 147 14.66 -11.89 -0.78
C PHE A 147 13.39 -12.64 -1.20
N LEU A 148 13.52 -13.94 -1.47
CA LEU A 148 12.42 -14.82 -1.85
C LEU A 148 12.38 -16.01 -0.88
N ALA A 149 11.20 -16.34 -0.37
CA ALA A 149 10.98 -17.52 0.47
C ALA A 149 9.70 -18.26 0.04
N GLU A 150 9.41 -19.40 0.64
CA GLU A 150 8.18 -20.12 0.36
C GLU A 150 6.95 -19.32 0.85
N PRO A 151 5.85 -19.24 0.08
CA PRO A 151 4.66 -18.53 0.51
C PRO A 151 4.15 -18.98 1.88
N GLY A 152 3.92 -18.03 2.78
CA GLY A 152 3.41 -18.30 4.13
C GLY A 152 4.48 -18.67 5.16
N THR A 153 5.76 -18.79 4.77
CA THR A 153 6.85 -19.04 5.75
C THR A 153 7.46 -17.76 6.32
N ILE A 154 7.07 -16.58 5.83
CA ILE A 154 7.60 -15.30 6.27
C ILE A 154 6.69 -14.75 7.38
N PRO A 155 7.16 -14.64 8.64
CA PRO A 155 6.33 -14.17 9.75
C PRO A 155 5.74 -12.78 9.47
N GLY A 156 4.42 -12.65 9.66
CA GLY A 156 3.71 -11.39 9.48
C GLY A 156 3.60 -10.92 8.03
N LEU A 157 3.81 -11.79 7.04
CA LEU A 157 3.66 -11.46 5.62
C LEU A 157 2.72 -12.43 4.91
N ILE A 158 1.68 -11.90 4.29
CA ILE A 158 0.68 -12.68 3.54
C ILE A 158 1.10 -12.83 2.08
N ALA A 159 0.75 -13.97 1.49
CA ALA A 159 0.97 -14.23 0.08
C ALA A 159 0.01 -13.36 -0.76
N ILE A 160 0.56 -12.60 -1.70
CA ILE A 160 -0.20 -11.74 -2.62
C ILE A 160 -0.16 -12.40 -4.00
N GLY A 161 -1.33 -12.81 -4.47
CA GLY A 161 -1.51 -13.37 -5.81
C GLY A 161 -1.59 -12.29 -6.88
N PRO A 162 -1.75 -12.70 -8.16
CA PRO A 162 -1.87 -11.75 -9.28
C PRO A 162 -3.10 -10.83 -9.17
N GLU A 163 -4.16 -11.30 -8.51
CA GLU A 163 -5.41 -10.53 -8.27
C GLU A 163 -5.39 -9.74 -6.95
N GLY A 164 -4.23 -9.68 -6.28
CA GLY A 164 -4.07 -9.02 -4.98
C GLY A 164 -4.14 -9.96 -3.78
N PRO A 165 -4.18 -9.40 -2.56
CA PRO A 165 -4.28 -10.19 -1.34
C PRO A 165 -5.64 -10.88 -1.25
N ASN A 166 -5.64 -12.16 -0.82
CA ASN A 166 -6.89 -12.82 -0.46
C ASN A 166 -7.46 -12.16 0.80
N PRO A 167 -8.73 -11.74 0.81
CA PRO A 167 -9.33 -11.06 1.95
C PRO A 167 -9.14 -11.78 3.28
N LYS A 168 -9.30 -13.11 3.31
CA LYS A 168 -9.24 -13.89 4.55
C LYS A 168 -7.84 -13.99 5.15
N ASP A 169 -6.81 -13.74 4.35
CA ASP A 169 -5.43 -13.78 4.79
C ASP A 169 -4.99 -12.42 5.37
N LEU A 170 -5.74 -11.34 5.13
CA LEU A 170 -5.45 -9.99 5.61
C LEU A 170 -5.35 -9.94 7.16
N PRO A 171 -4.26 -9.36 7.73
CA PRO A 171 -4.17 -9.14 9.16
C PRO A 171 -5.35 -8.33 9.71
N GLY A 172 -6.11 -8.93 10.64
CA GLY A 172 -7.29 -8.31 11.22
C GLY A 172 -8.57 -8.41 10.38
N TYR A 173 -8.63 -9.35 9.42
CA TYR A 173 -9.87 -9.68 8.71
C TYR A 173 -11.03 -9.90 9.70
N GLY A 174 -12.12 -9.16 9.50
CA GLY A 174 -13.32 -9.21 10.34
C GLY A 174 -13.16 -8.64 11.75
N ALA A 175 -12.08 -7.92 12.06
CA ALA A 175 -11.78 -7.52 13.44
C ALA A 175 -11.07 -6.15 13.60
N LEU A 176 -10.44 -5.63 12.55
CA LEU A 176 -9.57 -4.46 12.67
C LEU A 176 -10.33 -3.14 12.88
N ILE A 177 -11.48 -2.98 12.24
CA ILE A 177 -12.36 -1.81 12.37
C ILE A 177 -13.45 -2.15 13.37
N THR A 178 -13.32 -1.60 14.58
CA THR A 178 -14.18 -1.91 15.72
C THR A 178 -15.32 -0.90 15.89
N LYS A 179 -15.25 0.25 15.19
CA LYS A 179 -16.27 1.30 15.21
C LYS A 179 -16.39 1.95 13.84
N SER A 180 -17.62 2.30 13.45
CA SER A 180 -17.85 3.08 12.23
C SER A 180 -17.18 4.45 12.34
N PRO A 181 -16.49 4.95 11.30
CA PRO A 181 -16.00 6.33 11.27
C PRO A 181 -17.08 7.38 11.49
N VAL A 182 -18.33 7.08 11.11
CA VAL A 182 -19.49 7.95 11.32
C VAL A 182 -20.67 7.13 11.84
N GLN A 183 -21.42 7.67 12.81
CA GLN A 183 -22.61 6.99 13.33
C GLN A 183 -23.66 6.82 12.22
N PHE A 184 -24.18 5.61 12.04
CA PHE A 184 -25.09 5.32 10.91
C PHE A 184 -26.40 6.10 10.96
N ASP A 185 -26.85 6.50 12.15
CA ASP A 185 -28.05 7.32 12.32
C ASP A 185 -27.84 8.78 11.90
N ASP A 186 -26.59 9.22 11.75
CA ASP A 186 -26.22 10.55 11.26
C ASP A 186 -26.14 10.62 9.73
N LEU A 187 -26.16 9.47 9.06
CA LEU A 187 -25.99 9.35 7.63
C LEU A 187 -27.33 9.34 6.89
N GLN A 188 -27.29 9.88 5.67
CA GLN A 188 -28.46 9.94 4.78
C GLN A 188 -28.36 8.98 3.61
N TRP A 189 -27.15 8.83 3.10
CA TRP A 189 -26.83 7.94 2.00
C TRP A 189 -25.45 7.32 2.25
N PHE A 190 -25.16 6.23 1.54
CA PHE A 190 -23.96 5.45 1.81
C PHE A 190 -23.44 4.71 0.57
N GLN A 191 -22.30 5.04 -0.02
CA GLN A 191 -21.84 4.33 -1.21
C GLN A 191 -20.85 3.23 -0.86
N TYR A 192 -21.06 2.04 -1.42
CA TYR A 192 -20.21 0.87 -1.20
C TYR A 192 -18.96 0.87 -2.09
N TYR A 193 -17.94 0.16 -1.63
CA TYR A 193 -16.73 -0.14 -2.39
C TYR A 193 -17.04 -1.00 -3.61
N GLY A 194 -16.23 -0.85 -4.67
CA GLY A 194 -16.27 -1.71 -5.84
C GLY A 194 -17.28 -1.26 -6.89
N ASN A 195 -18.01 -2.22 -7.45
CA ASN A 195 -18.89 -2.02 -8.59
C ASN A 195 -20.24 -1.45 -8.17
N ASN A 196 -20.43 -0.14 -8.29
CA ASN A 196 -21.70 0.51 -8.00
C ASN A 196 -22.13 1.42 -9.15
N VAL A 197 -23.42 1.76 -9.19
CA VAL A 197 -24.00 2.62 -10.24
C VAL A 197 -23.30 3.98 -10.34
N PHE A 198 -22.83 4.55 -9.23
CA PHE A 198 -22.14 5.83 -9.25
C PHE A 198 -20.77 5.75 -9.92
N ALA A 199 -19.97 4.72 -9.62
CA ALA A 199 -18.70 4.45 -10.28
C ALA A 199 -18.93 4.19 -11.77
N TYR A 200 -19.98 3.45 -12.13
CA TYR A 200 -20.35 3.27 -13.53
C TYR A 200 -20.70 4.60 -14.22
N VAL A 201 -21.55 5.44 -13.63
CA VAL A 201 -22.00 6.67 -14.30
C VAL A 201 -20.91 7.75 -14.32
N ASN A 202 -20.20 7.93 -13.21
CA ASN A 202 -19.34 9.09 -13.01
C ASN A 202 -17.85 8.74 -12.96
N GLY A 203 -17.49 7.45 -12.91
CA GLY A 203 -16.11 7.02 -12.68
C GLY A 203 -15.13 7.57 -13.72
N LYS A 204 -15.53 7.69 -14.98
CA LYS A 204 -14.69 8.32 -16.01
C LYS A 204 -14.45 9.81 -15.76
N SER A 205 -15.49 10.57 -15.40
CA SER A 205 -15.38 12.00 -15.09
C SER A 205 -14.52 12.27 -13.86
N TYR A 206 -14.56 11.37 -12.88
CA TYR A 206 -13.74 11.44 -11.67
C TYR A 206 -12.41 10.67 -11.76
N GLY A 207 -12.08 10.09 -12.92
CA GLY A 207 -10.80 9.42 -13.18
C GLY A 207 -10.61 8.07 -12.47
N TYR A 208 -11.68 7.40 -12.05
CA TYR A 208 -11.64 6.07 -11.43
C TYR A 208 -11.03 5.03 -12.37
N ASP A 209 -11.18 5.18 -13.69
CA ASP A 209 -10.53 4.32 -14.69
C ASP A 209 -9.00 4.30 -14.55
N ARG A 210 -8.41 5.43 -14.14
CA ARG A 210 -6.96 5.57 -13.92
C ARG A 210 -6.52 5.32 -12.49
N TYR A 211 -7.42 5.52 -11.51
CA TYR A 211 -7.09 5.50 -10.08
C TYR A 211 -7.49 4.21 -9.36
N SER A 212 -8.62 3.62 -9.72
CA SER A 212 -9.25 2.49 -9.02
C SER A 212 -9.86 1.51 -10.01
N GLN A 213 -9.24 1.40 -11.19
CA GLN A 213 -9.59 0.46 -12.27
C GLN A 213 -11.07 0.50 -12.67
N GLY A 214 -11.68 1.69 -12.60
CA GLY A 214 -13.08 1.96 -12.97
C GLY A 214 -14.09 1.65 -11.88
N LEU A 215 -13.65 1.29 -10.69
CA LEU A 215 -14.50 0.91 -9.55
C LEU A 215 -14.40 1.95 -8.44
N HIS A 216 -15.31 1.92 -7.48
CA HIS A 216 -15.26 2.82 -6.33
C HIS A 216 -14.21 2.34 -5.31
N GLY A 217 -13.20 3.16 -5.06
CA GLY A 217 -12.05 2.80 -4.22
C GLY A 217 -12.26 2.96 -2.71
N GLY A 218 -13.48 3.08 -2.21
CA GLY A 218 -13.73 3.31 -0.79
C GLY A 218 -15.18 3.13 -0.39
N LEU A 219 -15.50 3.60 0.81
CA LEU A 219 -16.87 3.74 1.30
C LEU A 219 -17.19 5.22 1.46
N ASP A 220 -18.35 5.67 0.97
CA ASP A 220 -18.78 7.04 1.15
C ASP A 220 -19.88 7.15 2.19
N TYR A 221 -19.64 7.96 3.21
CA TYR A 221 -20.55 8.24 4.32
C TYR A 221 -21.18 9.62 4.09
N GLY A 222 -22.41 9.66 3.60
CA GLY A 222 -23.05 10.89 3.13
C GLY A 222 -23.90 11.66 4.15
N ASN A 223 -23.78 12.98 4.14
CA ASN A 223 -24.54 13.93 4.95
C ASN A 223 -25.03 15.15 4.15
N SER A 224 -26.28 15.17 3.69
CA SER A 224 -26.80 16.26 2.84
C SER A 224 -27.81 17.21 3.51
N LEU A 225 -28.07 17.09 4.82
CA LEU A 225 -29.15 17.83 5.53
C LEU A 225 -28.81 18.19 6.99
N ARG A 226 -27.86 17.50 7.63
CA ARG A 226 -27.54 17.76 9.04
C ARG A 226 -26.39 18.74 9.13
N ALA A 227 -26.36 19.50 10.22
CA ALA A 227 -25.16 20.22 10.66
C ALA A 227 -23.95 19.27 10.73
N SER A 228 -22.75 19.85 10.80
CA SER A 228 -21.45 19.15 10.82
C SER A 228 -21.49 17.81 11.58
N VAL A 229 -21.18 16.71 10.90
CA VAL A 229 -21.20 15.34 11.45
C VAL A 229 -19.77 14.92 11.82
N PRO A 230 -19.48 14.51 13.07
CA PRO A 230 -18.12 14.14 13.47
C PRO A 230 -17.64 12.86 12.78
N VAL A 231 -16.35 12.83 12.43
CA VAL A 231 -15.65 11.67 11.89
C VAL A 231 -14.66 11.14 12.92
N TYR A 232 -14.79 9.87 13.29
CA TYR A 232 -13.92 9.15 14.22
C TYR A 232 -13.00 8.20 13.46
N ALA A 233 -11.88 7.80 14.08
CA ALA A 233 -10.95 6.86 13.47
C ALA A 233 -11.55 5.46 13.30
N GLY A 234 -12.28 4.93 14.28
CA GLY A 234 -12.83 3.57 14.18
C GLY A 234 -11.80 2.43 14.20
N ILE A 235 -10.51 2.76 14.20
CA ILE A 235 -9.35 1.86 14.24
C ILE A 235 -8.31 2.37 15.23
N GLU A 236 -7.49 1.46 15.73
CA GLU A 236 -6.23 1.81 16.39
C GLU A 236 -5.12 1.97 15.34
N GLY A 237 -4.25 2.96 15.51
CA GLY A 237 -3.13 3.17 14.60
C GLY A 237 -2.26 4.35 15.00
N THR A 238 -1.45 4.81 14.06
CA THR A 238 -0.58 5.99 14.23
C THR A 238 -0.89 7.03 13.18
N TYR A 239 -1.05 8.28 13.59
CA TYR A 239 -1.25 9.38 12.67
C TYR A 239 0.00 9.56 11.80
N VAL A 240 -0.20 9.66 10.49
CA VAL A 240 0.89 9.86 9.51
C VAL A 240 0.98 11.34 9.15
N LYS A 241 -0.11 11.89 8.58
CA LYS A 241 -0.18 13.27 8.11
C LYS A 241 -1.62 13.68 7.76
N SER A 242 -1.80 14.99 7.65
CA SER A 242 -2.94 15.64 7.02
C SER A 242 -2.51 16.24 5.68
N GLU A 243 -3.40 16.21 4.70
CA GLU A 243 -3.20 16.89 3.42
C GLU A 243 -4.37 17.83 3.15
N TYR A 244 -4.06 19.07 2.77
CA TYR A 244 -5.03 20.10 2.43
C TYR A 244 -5.00 20.30 0.92
N LYS A 245 -6.01 19.77 0.23
CA LYS A 245 -6.19 19.97 -1.21
C LYS A 245 -7.54 20.60 -1.44
N LYS A 246 -7.65 21.41 -2.50
CA LYS A 246 -8.93 22.01 -2.89
C LYS A 246 -9.97 20.90 -2.97
N ASN A 247 -10.92 20.97 -2.06
CA ASN A 247 -12.05 20.06 -1.92
C ASN A 247 -11.70 18.58 -1.63
N ASN A 248 -10.48 18.29 -1.18
CA ASN A 248 -10.11 16.94 -0.77
C ASN A 248 -9.10 17.00 0.39
N ASN A 249 -9.52 17.59 1.51
CA ASN A 249 -8.73 17.47 2.72
C ASN A 249 -8.80 16.03 3.20
N ARG A 250 -7.69 15.52 3.73
CA ARG A 250 -7.62 14.15 4.20
C ARG A 250 -6.65 13.93 5.34
N ILE A 251 -6.95 12.93 6.16
CA ILE A 251 -6.11 12.41 7.22
C ILE A 251 -5.69 10.98 6.88
N LEU A 252 -4.41 10.66 7.10
CA LEU A 252 -3.85 9.33 6.92
C LEU A 252 -3.44 8.75 8.26
N ILE A 253 -3.88 7.51 8.54
CA ILE A 253 -3.50 6.73 9.71
C ILE A 253 -2.87 5.42 9.25
N ALA A 254 -1.75 5.02 9.86
CA ALA A 254 -1.08 3.75 9.59
C ALA A 254 -1.34 2.72 10.69
N ASN A 255 -1.54 1.45 10.30
CA ASN A 255 -1.52 0.30 11.19
C ASN A 255 -0.88 -0.87 10.43
N GLY A 256 0.35 -1.25 10.80
CA GLY A 256 1.12 -2.27 10.08
C GLY A 256 1.28 -1.94 8.60
N ASP A 257 0.93 -2.88 7.73
CA ASP A 257 0.96 -2.73 6.27
C ASP A 257 -0.25 -1.94 5.70
N TYR A 258 -1.16 -1.44 6.56
CA TYR A 258 -2.32 -0.65 6.15
C TYR A 258 -2.10 0.86 6.25
N THR A 259 -2.70 1.58 5.30
CA THR A 259 -2.94 3.03 5.40
C THR A 259 -4.44 3.30 5.27
N PHE A 260 -5.04 3.87 6.30
CA PHE A 260 -6.43 4.31 6.34
C PHE A 260 -6.49 5.78 5.96
N ILE A 261 -7.36 6.13 5.02
CA ILE A 261 -7.45 7.47 4.44
C ILE A 261 -8.89 7.97 4.60
N TYR A 262 -9.03 9.07 5.33
CA TYR A 262 -10.29 9.76 5.56
C TYR A 262 -10.31 10.99 4.67
N GLN A 263 -11.11 11.01 3.61
CA GLN A 263 -11.11 12.03 2.55
C GLN A 263 -12.42 12.81 2.51
N HIS A 264 -12.40 13.97 1.85
CA HIS A 264 -13.55 14.90 1.73
C HIS A 264 -14.07 15.45 3.06
N ILE A 265 -13.19 15.53 4.06
CA ILE A 265 -13.49 16.00 5.42
C ILE A 265 -13.13 17.49 5.63
N THR A 266 -13.70 18.09 6.67
CA THR A 266 -13.40 19.47 7.13
C THR A 266 -13.08 19.49 8.62
N ASN A 267 -12.70 20.66 9.17
CA ASN A 267 -12.40 20.84 10.59
C ASN A 267 -11.42 19.79 11.16
N LEU A 268 -10.34 19.53 10.41
CA LEU A 268 -9.33 18.53 10.76
C LEU A 268 -8.72 18.84 12.13
N GLN A 269 -8.66 17.83 12.98
CA GLN A 269 -7.92 17.88 14.22
C GLN A 269 -6.41 17.85 13.95
N SER A 270 -5.64 18.46 14.85
CA SER A 270 -4.18 18.53 14.76
C SER A 270 -3.55 17.39 15.55
N PHE A 271 -2.66 16.64 14.90
CA PHE A 271 -1.91 15.54 15.49
C PHE A 271 -0.43 15.63 15.09
N SER A 272 0.44 15.04 15.90
CA SER A 272 1.86 14.90 15.57
C SER A 272 2.13 13.57 14.83
N PRO A 273 2.95 13.52 13.76
CA PRO A 273 3.33 12.26 13.11
C PRO A 273 3.82 11.22 14.14
N GLY A 274 3.29 10.00 14.06
CA GLY A 274 3.56 8.92 15.01
C GLY A 274 2.66 8.92 16.26
N GLN A 275 1.82 9.94 16.46
CA GLN A 275 0.86 9.97 17.57
C GLN A 275 -0.10 8.77 17.47
N VAL A 276 -0.28 8.08 18.60
CA VAL A 276 -1.25 6.99 18.71
C VAL A 276 -2.67 7.55 18.58
N ILE A 277 -3.45 6.91 17.71
CA ILE A 277 -4.85 7.19 17.46
C ILE A 277 -5.66 5.98 17.91
N THR A 278 -6.73 6.22 18.67
CA THR A 278 -7.66 5.18 19.13
C THR A 278 -8.95 5.22 18.31
N PRO A 279 -9.77 4.14 18.32
CA PRO A 279 -11.05 4.12 17.60
C PRO A 279 -12.00 5.28 17.95
N ASP A 280 -11.90 5.83 19.16
CA ASP A 280 -12.73 6.94 19.65
C ASP A 280 -12.17 8.33 19.37
N THR A 281 -10.97 8.42 18.80
CA THR A 281 -10.39 9.72 18.46
C THR A 281 -11.18 10.36 17.33
N GLN A 282 -11.76 11.55 17.59
CA GLN A 282 -12.34 12.36 16.53
C GLN A 282 -11.22 12.93 15.65
N LEU A 283 -11.32 12.74 14.35
CA LEU A 283 -10.33 13.18 13.37
C LEU A 283 -10.73 14.48 12.71
N ALA A 284 -12.02 14.65 12.42
CA ALA A 284 -12.54 15.71 11.58
C ALA A 284 -14.08 15.76 11.66
N SER A 285 -14.70 16.42 10.68
CA SER A 285 -16.14 16.38 10.45
C SER A 285 -16.48 16.32 8.96
N ILE A 286 -17.72 15.94 8.65
CA ILE A 286 -18.37 16.13 7.35
C ILE A 286 -19.25 17.37 7.44
N GLU A 287 -18.97 18.39 6.64
CA GLU A 287 -19.74 19.64 6.64
C GLU A 287 -21.01 19.55 5.80
N HIS A 288 -22.04 20.27 6.26
CA HIS A 288 -23.25 20.51 5.51
C HIS A 288 -22.99 21.55 4.42
N HIS A 289 -23.47 21.32 3.19
CA HIS A 289 -23.40 22.29 2.10
C HIS A 289 -22.00 22.84 1.86
N SER A 290 -21.03 21.96 1.60
CA SER A 290 -19.81 22.40 0.96
C SER A 290 -20.15 23.23 -0.28
N ILE A 291 -19.58 24.44 -0.34
CA ILE A 291 -19.95 25.58 -1.21
C ILE A 291 -19.96 25.20 -2.72
N ASP A 292 -19.37 24.06 -3.08
CA ASP A 292 -19.23 23.54 -4.44
C ASP A 292 -20.06 22.25 -4.73
N ASN A 293 -21.14 21.96 -3.98
CA ASN A 293 -22.16 20.91 -4.32
C ASN A 293 -21.69 19.43 -4.38
N GLY A 294 -20.60 19.01 -3.72
CA GLY A 294 -20.16 17.60 -3.84
C GLY A 294 -19.27 17.01 -2.74
N TRP A 295 -19.17 17.65 -1.57
CA TRP A 295 -18.19 17.28 -0.52
C TRP A 295 -18.81 17.05 0.84
N ASP A 296 -20.11 16.75 0.84
CA ASP A 296 -20.91 16.51 2.02
C ASP A 296 -20.85 15.03 2.41
N HIS A 297 -19.67 14.41 2.30
CA HIS A 297 -19.42 13.02 2.67
C HIS A 297 -17.98 12.78 3.14
N LEU A 298 -17.76 11.67 3.85
CA LEU A 298 -16.45 11.09 4.07
C LEU A 298 -16.23 9.98 3.03
N HIS A 299 -15.16 10.06 2.22
CA HIS A 299 -14.65 8.90 1.47
C HIS A 299 -13.60 8.19 2.32
N PHE A 300 -13.92 6.98 2.76
CA PHE A 300 -13.07 6.14 3.58
C PHE A 300 -12.41 5.06 2.73
N GLU A 301 -11.10 5.19 2.54
CA GLU A 301 -10.29 4.29 1.72
C GLU A 301 -9.26 3.57 2.60
N ILE A 302 -8.97 2.31 2.27
CA ILE A 302 -7.90 1.55 2.90
C ILE A 302 -6.95 1.05 1.83
N ARG A 303 -5.67 1.35 2.03
CA ARG A 303 -4.59 0.81 1.21
C ARG A 303 -3.82 -0.25 1.97
N PHE A 304 -3.48 -1.33 1.28
CA PHE A 304 -2.57 -2.36 1.77
C PHE A 304 -1.25 -2.29 1.00
N MET A 305 -0.16 -2.17 1.75
CA MET A 305 1.21 -1.96 1.23
C MET A 305 1.34 -0.78 0.26
N ASN A 306 0.40 0.18 0.34
CA ASN A 306 0.26 1.34 -0.55
C ASN A 306 0.19 0.99 -2.06
N GLU A 307 -0.14 -0.24 -2.40
CA GLU A 307 -0.28 -0.73 -3.78
C GLU A 307 -1.72 -1.13 -4.09
N TRP A 308 -2.37 -1.76 -3.10
CA TRP A 308 -3.72 -2.29 -3.23
C TRP A 308 -4.71 -1.40 -2.47
N ILE A 309 -5.79 -1.01 -3.12
CA ILE A 309 -6.98 -0.49 -2.48
C ILE A 309 -7.87 -1.69 -2.15
N ILE A 310 -8.16 -1.92 -0.86
CA ILE A 310 -8.93 -3.07 -0.41
C ILE A 310 -10.31 -2.64 0.09
N ASN A 311 -11.27 -3.57 0.04
CA ASN A 311 -12.62 -3.32 0.51
C ASN A 311 -12.63 -3.15 2.05
N PRO A 312 -13.02 -1.97 2.58
CA PRO A 312 -12.99 -1.76 4.03
C PRO A 312 -13.90 -2.72 4.80
N LEU A 313 -14.93 -3.29 4.15
CA LEU A 313 -15.85 -4.23 4.77
C LEU A 313 -15.20 -5.54 5.20
N TRP A 314 -14.09 -5.94 4.57
CA TRP A 314 -13.32 -7.12 4.98
C TRP A 314 -12.67 -6.96 6.36
N LEU A 315 -12.51 -5.73 6.83
CA LEU A 315 -11.83 -5.42 8.08
C LEU A 315 -12.80 -5.02 9.20
N MET A 316 -14.09 -4.87 8.90
CA MET A 316 -15.13 -4.55 9.89
C MET A 316 -15.51 -5.77 10.71
N THR A 317 -15.84 -5.56 11.99
CA THR A 317 -16.47 -6.61 12.79
C THR A 317 -17.80 -7.07 12.17
N PRO A 318 -18.22 -8.33 12.37
CA PRO A 318 -19.51 -8.82 11.88
C PRO A 318 -20.68 -7.94 12.35
N ASP A 319 -20.66 -7.47 13.60
CA ASP A 319 -21.70 -6.59 14.14
C ASP A 319 -21.77 -5.25 13.41
N LEU A 320 -20.62 -4.65 13.09
CA LEU A 320 -20.54 -3.40 12.35
C LEU A 320 -21.06 -3.56 10.91
N LEU A 321 -20.64 -4.64 10.24
CA LEU A 321 -21.12 -4.98 8.89
C LEU A 321 -22.63 -5.21 8.87
N ASN A 322 -23.16 -5.95 9.85
CA ASN A 322 -24.60 -6.22 10.00
C ASN A 322 -25.38 -4.93 10.26
N ALA A 323 -24.92 -4.08 11.18
CA ALA A 323 -25.57 -2.81 11.49
C ALA A 323 -25.60 -1.88 10.26
N MET A 324 -24.49 -1.80 9.52
CA MET A 324 -24.40 -0.99 8.31
C MET A 324 -25.35 -1.50 7.21
N THR A 325 -25.36 -2.81 6.94
CA THR A 325 -26.20 -3.40 5.88
C THR A 325 -27.68 -3.43 6.26
N ALA A 326 -28.01 -3.53 7.55
CA ALA A 326 -29.39 -3.37 8.01
C ALA A 326 -29.90 -1.94 7.77
N ARG A 327 -29.04 -0.92 7.93
CA ARG A 327 -29.39 0.48 7.69
C ARG A 327 -29.41 0.83 6.20
N PHE A 328 -28.42 0.36 5.45
CA PHE A 328 -28.18 0.68 4.05
C PHE A 328 -28.24 -0.59 3.19
N ASP A 329 -29.41 -1.23 3.14
CA ASP A 329 -29.59 -2.50 2.43
C ASP A 329 -29.05 -2.47 0.97
N PRO A 330 -27.97 -3.23 0.66
CA PRO A 330 -27.36 -3.26 -0.66
C PRO A 330 -28.21 -4.00 -1.71
N LEU A 331 -29.24 -4.73 -1.27
CA LEU A 331 -30.16 -5.48 -2.14
C LEU A 331 -31.42 -4.68 -2.46
N LYS A 332 -31.69 -3.59 -1.74
CA LYS A 332 -32.89 -2.79 -1.93
C LYS A 332 -32.87 -2.14 -3.33
N PRO A 333 -33.84 -2.45 -4.21
CA PRO A 333 -33.84 -1.91 -5.57
C PRO A 333 -33.72 -0.40 -5.58
N ASN A 334 -32.87 0.13 -6.47
CA ASN A 334 -32.76 1.57 -6.68
C ASN A 334 -34.00 2.10 -7.41
N THR A 335 -35.07 2.38 -6.67
CA THR A 335 -36.31 2.95 -7.22
C THR A 335 -36.24 4.46 -7.41
N SER A 336 -35.12 5.10 -7.06
CA SER A 336 -34.99 6.55 -6.99
C SER A 336 -34.18 7.17 -8.12
N TRP A 337 -33.82 6.41 -9.16
CA TRP A 337 -33.24 6.96 -10.39
C TRP A 337 -34.31 7.65 -11.25
N THR A 338 -34.89 8.73 -10.74
CA THR A 338 -35.75 9.64 -11.51
C THR A 338 -35.02 10.96 -11.71
N LYS A 339 -33.94 10.97 -12.50
CA LYS A 339 -33.16 12.15 -12.96
C LYS A 339 -32.68 13.19 -11.90
N THR A 340 -33.11 13.14 -10.65
CA THR A 340 -32.78 14.12 -9.61
C THR A 340 -32.66 13.44 -8.25
N LYS A 341 -31.40 13.31 -7.79
CA LYS A 341 -30.96 13.34 -6.39
C LYS A 341 -31.26 12.18 -5.43
N SER A 342 -31.28 10.93 -5.89
CA SER A 342 -31.05 9.80 -4.95
C SER A 342 -30.34 8.64 -5.65
N THR A 343 -29.01 8.64 -5.51
CA THR A 343 -28.09 7.56 -5.89
C THR A 343 -28.09 6.47 -4.82
N LEU A 344 -29.18 5.73 -4.65
CA LEU A 344 -29.17 4.54 -3.79
C LEU A 344 -28.39 3.39 -4.46
N ASN A 345 -27.09 3.36 -4.17
CA ASN A 345 -26.29 2.29 -3.52
C ASN A 345 -26.22 0.86 -4.06
N CYS A 346 -26.90 0.51 -5.15
CA CYS A 346 -26.82 -0.88 -5.61
C CYS A 346 -25.69 -1.12 -6.60
N PHE A 347 -25.24 -2.38 -6.62
CA PHE A 347 -24.35 -2.93 -7.62
C PHE A 347 -24.83 -2.55 -9.02
N TYR A 348 -23.90 -2.12 -9.87
CA TYR A 348 -24.22 -2.00 -11.28
C TYR A 348 -24.40 -3.40 -11.88
N LYS A 349 -25.56 -3.66 -12.48
CA LYS A 349 -25.89 -4.94 -13.12
C LYS A 349 -26.30 -4.70 -14.57
N ASP A 350 -25.69 -5.44 -15.47
CA ASP A 350 -26.12 -5.65 -16.85
C ASP A 350 -25.83 -7.12 -17.24
N ASP A 351 -26.04 -7.49 -18.49
CA ASP A 351 -25.84 -8.87 -18.97
C ASP A 351 -24.37 -9.34 -18.88
N VAL A 352 -23.41 -8.44 -18.69
CA VAL A 352 -21.96 -8.74 -18.61
C VAL A 352 -21.46 -8.71 -17.16
N TRP A 353 -21.99 -7.82 -16.33
CA TRP A 353 -21.52 -7.52 -14.97
C TRP A 353 -22.44 -8.04 -13.88
N GLY A 354 -23.65 -8.50 -14.22
CA GLY A 354 -24.67 -8.93 -13.27
C GLY A 354 -24.24 -10.07 -12.34
N ASP A 355 -23.36 -10.95 -12.82
CA ASP A 355 -22.93 -12.17 -12.11
C ASP A 355 -21.48 -12.14 -11.60
N ARG A 356 -20.70 -11.09 -11.92
CA ARG A 356 -19.26 -11.07 -11.59
C ARG A 356 -19.00 -10.80 -10.11
N TRP A 357 -19.76 -9.89 -9.52
CA TRP A 357 -19.67 -9.51 -8.12
C TRP A 357 -21.07 -9.30 -7.56
N THR A 358 -21.56 -10.33 -6.89
CA THR A 358 -22.95 -10.47 -6.47
C THR A 358 -23.18 -10.03 -5.03
N THR A 359 -22.11 -9.82 -4.26
CA THR A 359 -22.17 -9.48 -2.83
C THR A 359 -21.23 -8.32 -2.49
N LEU A 360 -21.39 -7.76 -1.29
CA LEU A 360 -20.50 -6.70 -0.81
C LEU A 360 -19.08 -7.18 -0.58
N LEU A 361 -18.87 -8.48 -0.37
CA LEU A 361 -17.57 -9.03 0.02
C LEU A 361 -16.84 -9.75 -1.13
N ASP A 362 -17.49 -9.97 -2.27
CA ASP A 362 -16.87 -10.58 -3.45
C ASP A 362 -16.27 -9.56 -4.45
N GLN A 363 -16.27 -8.27 -4.09
CA GLN A 363 -15.61 -7.22 -4.86
C GLN A 363 -14.09 -7.47 -4.95
N PRO A 364 -13.43 -7.12 -6.06
CA PRO A 364 -12.01 -7.39 -6.22
C PRO A 364 -11.16 -6.42 -5.38
N CYS A 365 -9.93 -6.81 -5.06
CA CYS A 365 -8.90 -5.84 -4.69
C CYS A 365 -8.59 -4.96 -5.90
N LEU A 366 -8.34 -3.66 -5.69
CA LEU A 366 -8.00 -2.74 -6.77
C LEU A 366 -6.55 -2.30 -6.65
N GLN A 367 -5.96 -1.90 -7.77
CA GLN A 367 -4.66 -1.24 -7.82
C GLN A 367 -4.86 0.24 -8.10
N LEU A 368 -3.93 1.07 -7.61
CA LEU A 368 -3.93 2.52 -7.85
C LEU A 368 -3.82 2.89 -9.35
N THR A 369 -3.34 1.95 -10.16
CA THR A 369 -3.24 2.02 -11.61
C THR A 369 -3.39 0.63 -12.18
N GLY A 370 -3.85 0.49 -13.41
CA GLY A 370 -3.84 -0.81 -14.08
C GLY A 370 -4.88 -0.90 -15.19
N SER A 371 -5.10 -2.12 -15.65
CA SER A 371 -6.19 -2.40 -16.59
C SER A 371 -7.54 -2.16 -15.92
N LEU A 372 -8.50 -1.66 -16.69
CA LEU A 372 -9.87 -1.46 -16.24
C LEU A 372 -10.47 -2.80 -15.80
N LEU A 373 -10.95 -2.86 -14.55
CA LEU A 373 -11.63 -4.04 -14.01
C LEU A 373 -13.14 -3.91 -14.05
N GLY A 374 -13.69 -2.70 -13.87
CA GLY A 374 -15.13 -2.42 -13.80
C GLY A 374 -15.79 -2.09 -15.14
N PRO A 375 -17.12 -1.91 -15.14
CA PRO A 375 -17.86 -1.45 -16.32
C PRO A 375 -17.36 -0.06 -16.75
N ARG A 376 -17.28 0.17 -18.07
CA ARG A 376 -16.88 1.47 -18.59
C ARG A 376 -18.07 2.42 -18.61
N ALA A 377 -17.93 3.56 -17.93
CA ALA A 377 -18.91 4.62 -17.98
C ALA A 377 -19.26 5.01 -19.43
N PRO A 378 -20.56 5.12 -19.79
CA PRO A 378 -20.97 5.69 -21.05
C PRO A 378 -20.46 7.14 -21.09
N LYS A 379 -19.98 7.53 -22.27
CA LYS A 379 -19.01 8.62 -22.46
C LYS A 379 -19.27 9.91 -21.70
#